data_AF-A0A164SQB2-F1
#
_entry.id   AF-A0A164SQB2-F1
#
_cell.length_a   1.000
_cell.length_b   1.000
_cell.length_c   1.000
_cell.angle_alpha   90.00
_cell.angle_beta   90.00
_cell.angle_gamma   90.00
#
_symmetry.space_group_name_H-M   'P 1'
#
loop_
_entity.id
_entity.type
_entity.pdbx_description
1 polymer ?
#
loop_
_entity_poly.entity_id
_entity_poly.type
_entity_poly.pdbx_seq_one_letter_code
_entity_poly.pdbx_strand_id
1 'polypeptide(L)'
;MEVEAHFLAKENGVVAGIALAEMIFSEVDPSLKVEWSKKDGDNVSKGLQFGKVHGRAHNIVVAERVVLNFMQRMSGIATLTKAMADAAKPACILETRKTAPGLRLVDKWAVLIGGGKNHRMGLFDMVMIKDNHISVAGGVANSLKSVDQYLEQNNLQMGVEIETRTLEEIAEVLNYASFTKTSLTRIMLDNMVVPLPDGDVDVTMLEAAVRLVAGRFDTEAGVIEIWLVANLNI
;
A
#
# COMPACT_ATOMS: atom_id res chain seq x y z
N MET A 1 -22.69 -11.66 34.73
CA MET A 1 -22.08 -12.99 34.54
C MET A 1 -20.77 -12.78 33.83
N GLU A 2 -19.70 -13.31 34.38
CA GLU A 2 -18.40 -13.39 33.72
C GLU A 2 -18.39 -14.59 32.77
N VAL A 3 -17.84 -14.41 31.58
CA VAL A 3 -17.71 -15.47 30.57
C VAL A 3 -16.36 -15.38 29.88
N GLU A 4 -15.99 -16.46 29.19
CA GLU A 4 -14.84 -16.48 28.29
C GLU A 4 -15.35 -16.72 26.86
N ALA A 5 -14.81 -15.97 25.90
CA ALA A 5 -15.07 -16.13 24.47
C ALA A 5 -13.76 -16.33 23.72
N HIS A 6 -13.82 -17.01 22.58
CA HIS A 6 -12.64 -17.40 21.81
C HIS A 6 -12.67 -16.86 20.38
N PHE A 7 -11.51 -16.42 19.90
CA PHE A 7 -11.29 -16.05 18.50
C PHE A 7 -10.88 -17.27 17.70
N LEU A 8 -11.67 -17.61 16.69
CA LEU A 8 -11.48 -18.79 15.83
C LEU A 8 -11.27 -18.36 14.38
N ALA A 9 -10.16 -18.75 13.77
CA ALA A 9 -9.92 -18.55 12.35
C ALA A 9 -10.87 -19.46 11.54
N LYS A 10 -11.69 -18.87 10.67
CA LYS A 10 -12.60 -19.62 9.79
C LYS A 10 -12.00 -19.96 8.44
N GLU A 11 -10.88 -19.35 8.10
CA GLU A 11 -10.14 -19.50 6.84
C GLU A 11 -8.62 -19.42 7.11
N ASN A 12 -7.82 -19.85 6.14
CA ASN A 12 -6.37 -19.68 6.19
C ASN A 12 -6.02 -18.24 5.80
N GLY A 13 -4.99 -17.66 6.41
CA GLY A 13 -4.54 -16.32 6.05
C GLY A 13 -3.53 -15.74 7.03
N VAL A 14 -3.39 -14.43 6.96
CA VAL A 14 -2.57 -13.61 7.86
C VAL A 14 -3.50 -12.88 8.83
N VAL A 15 -3.24 -12.99 10.13
CA VAL A 15 -3.98 -12.21 11.13
C VAL A 15 -3.52 -10.76 11.09
N ALA A 16 -4.49 -9.85 11.03
CA ALA A 16 -4.27 -8.43 11.18
C ALA A 16 -5.42 -7.76 11.95
N GLY A 17 -5.07 -6.75 12.75
CA GLY A 17 -6.02 -5.98 13.56
C GLY A 17 -6.10 -6.41 15.02
N ILE A 18 -5.16 -7.22 15.54
CA ILE A 18 -5.07 -7.56 16.97
C ILE A 18 -4.91 -6.28 17.79
N ALA A 19 -3.97 -5.40 17.42
CA ALA A 19 -3.75 -4.17 18.17
C ALA A 19 -4.99 -3.24 18.14
N LEU A 20 -5.73 -3.20 17.03
CA LEU A 20 -6.99 -2.46 16.94
C LEU A 20 -8.09 -3.11 17.80
N ALA A 21 -8.15 -4.44 17.85
CA ALA A 21 -9.07 -5.18 18.71
C ALA A 21 -8.84 -4.85 20.18
N GLU A 22 -7.58 -4.80 20.62
CA GLU A 22 -7.20 -4.41 21.98
C GLU A 22 -7.67 -2.98 22.31
N MET A 23 -7.50 -2.03 21.39
CA MET A 23 -7.99 -0.66 21.56
C MET A 23 -9.52 -0.63 21.71
N ILE A 24 -10.26 -1.38 20.88
CA ILE A 24 -11.72 -1.43 20.94
C ILE A 24 -12.19 -2.06 22.26
N PHE A 25 -11.59 -3.17 22.69
CA PHE A 25 -11.95 -3.79 23.96
C PHE A 25 -11.65 -2.87 25.14
N SER A 26 -10.49 -2.19 25.14
CA SER A 26 -10.13 -1.23 26.17
C SER A 26 -11.08 -0.03 26.21
N GLU A 27 -11.58 0.43 25.06
CA GLU A 27 -12.55 1.53 24.99
C GLU A 27 -13.92 1.11 25.54
N VAL A 28 -14.37 -0.11 25.25
CA VAL A 28 -15.65 -0.64 25.73
C VAL A 28 -15.62 -0.92 27.22
N ASP A 29 -14.57 -1.60 27.70
CA ASP A 29 -14.38 -1.93 29.11
C ASP A 29 -12.91 -2.31 29.39
N PRO A 30 -12.12 -1.43 30.04
CA PRO A 30 -10.72 -1.70 30.38
C PRO A 30 -10.50 -2.90 31.31
N SER A 31 -11.55 -3.44 31.94
CA SER A 31 -11.45 -4.64 32.79
C SER A 31 -11.50 -5.96 32.01
N LEU A 32 -11.84 -5.93 30.71
CA LEU A 32 -11.78 -7.10 29.85
C LEU A 32 -10.33 -7.58 29.72
N LYS A 33 -10.12 -8.87 29.95
CA LYS A 33 -8.81 -9.50 29.81
C LYS A 33 -8.73 -10.21 28.47
N VAL A 34 -7.84 -9.76 27.60
CA VAL A 34 -7.62 -10.33 26.27
C VAL A 34 -6.26 -11.00 26.24
N GLU A 35 -6.22 -12.23 25.73
CA GLU A 35 -4.99 -13.01 25.56
C GLU A 35 -4.91 -13.51 24.11
N TRP A 36 -3.75 -13.34 23.48
CA TRP A 36 -3.50 -13.78 22.11
C TRP A 36 -2.39 -14.82 22.06
N SER A 37 -2.54 -15.84 21.21
CA SER A 37 -1.48 -16.81 20.89
C SER A 37 -0.79 -16.51 19.55
N LYS A 38 -1.20 -15.42 18.90
CA LYS A 38 -0.68 -14.90 17.64
C LYS A 38 -0.48 -13.39 17.75
N LYS A 39 0.33 -12.84 16.85
CA LYS A 39 0.48 -11.39 16.65
C LYS A 39 0.08 -11.00 15.24
N ASP A 40 -0.14 -9.71 15.03
CA ASP A 40 -0.36 -9.16 13.69
C ASP A 40 0.80 -9.57 12.76
N GLY A 41 0.45 -10.11 11.58
CA GLY A 41 1.39 -10.62 10.58
C GLY A 41 1.66 -12.12 10.66
N ASP A 42 1.20 -12.80 11.71
CA ASP A 42 1.33 -14.25 11.79
C ASP A 42 0.33 -14.97 10.88
N ASN A 43 0.76 -16.10 10.33
CA ASN A 43 -0.11 -17.02 9.61
C ASN A 43 -1.03 -17.79 10.57
N VAL A 44 -2.26 -18.00 10.12
CA VAL A 44 -3.28 -18.83 10.77
C VAL A 44 -3.92 -19.80 9.79
N SER A 45 -4.39 -20.92 10.33
CA SER A 45 -5.11 -21.95 9.58
C SER A 45 -6.54 -22.06 10.08
N LYS A 46 -7.46 -22.44 9.19
CA LYS A 46 -8.86 -22.70 9.53
C LYS A 46 -8.97 -23.65 10.72
N GLY A 47 -9.78 -23.27 11.70
CA GLY A 47 -9.97 -24.01 12.95
C GLY A 47 -9.01 -23.61 14.08
N LEU A 48 -8.01 -22.76 13.81
CA LEU A 48 -7.11 -22.28 14.86
C LEU A 48 -7.81 -21.30 15.79
N GLN A 49 -7.78 -21.60 17.09
CA GLN A 49 -8.09 -20.64 18.13
C GLN A 49 -6.85 -19.80 18.44
N PHE A 50 -6.91 -18.49 18.16
CA PHE A 50 -5.74 -17.61 18.22
C PHE A 50 -5.84 -16.50 19.28
N GLY A 51 -6.97 -16.43 19.98
CA GLY A 51 -7.15 -15.51 21.09
C GLY A 51 -8.35 -15.87 21.95
N LYS A 52 -8.42 -15.26 23.13
CA LYS A 52 -9.54 -15.36 24.04
C LYS A 52 -9.76 -14.04 24.78
N VAL A 53 -11.00 -13.77 25.16
CA VAL A 53 -11.39 -12.62 25.97
C VAL A 53 -12.23 -13.10 27.15
N HIS A 54 -11.89 -12.64 28.34
CA HIS A 54 -12.58 -12.95 29.59
C HIS A 54 -13.10 -11.66 30.22
N GLY A 55 -14.35 -11.69 30.70
CA GLY A 55 -14.97 -10.53 31.30
C GLY A 55 -16.50 -10.59 31.35
N ARG A 56 -17.12 -9.45 31.64
CA ARG A 56 -18.59 -9.30 31.64
C ARG A 56 -19.16 -9.64 30.25
N ALA A 57 -20.05 -10.63 30.20
CA ALA A 57 -20.67 -11.11 28.95
C ALA A 57 -21.25 -9.98 28.07
N HIS A 58 -21.95 -9.03 28.69
CA HIS A 58 -22.52 -7.88 28.00
C HIS A 58 -21.46 -7.08 27.23
N ASN A 59 -20.31 -6.81 27.87
CA ASN A 59 -19.27 -5.94 27.30
C ASN A 59 -18.51 -6.66 26.18
N ILE A 60 -18.30 -7.97 26.32
CA ILE A 60 -17.75 -8.80 25.24
C ILE A 60 -18.67 -8.74 24.01
N VAL A 61 -19.97 -8.94 24.17
CA VAL A 61 -20.94 -8.94 23.05
C VAL A 61 -21.08 -7.56 22.40
N VAL A 62 -20.99 -6.47 23.18
CA VAL A 62 -21.00 -5.10 22.65
C VAL A 62 -19.79 -4.85 21.74
N ALA A 63 -18.60 -5.30 22.14
CA ALA A 63 -17.38 -5.11 21.35
C ALA A 63 -17.28 -6.08 20.15
N GLU A 64 -17.84 -7.28 20.28
CA GLU A 64 -17.60 -8.43 19.38
C GLU A 64 -17.69 -8.06 17.90
N ARG A 65 -18.83 -7.51 17.46
CA ARG A 65 -19.06 -7.28 16.03
C ARG A 65 -18.13 -6.21 15.47
N VAL A 66 -17.83 -5.19 16.26
CA VAL A 66 -16.91 -4.12 15.85
C VAL A 66 -15.51 -4.67 15.69
N VAL A 67 -15.02 -5.43 16.68
CA VAL A 67 -13.72 -6.11 16.63
C VAL A 67 -13.63 -7.03 15.42
N LEU A 68 -14.61 -7.93 15.23
CA LEU A 68 -14.61 -8.89 14.14
C LEU A 68 -14.64 -8.21 12.77
N ASN A 69 -15.44 -7.16 12.59
CA ASN A 69 -15.51 -6.44 11.31
C ASN A 69 -14.16 -5.82 10.92
N PHE A 70 -13.45 -5.21 11.88
CA PHE A 70 -12.12 -4.65 11.63
C PHE A 70 -11.08 -5.74 11.39
N MET A 71 -11.00 -6.75 12.27
CA MET A 71 -10.02 -7.83 12.13
C MET A 71 -10.21 -8.61 10.83
N GLN A 72 -11.45 -8.92 10.43
CA GLN A 72 -11.72 -9.64 9.18
C GLN A 72 -11.28 -8.81 7.95
N ARG A 73 -11.61 -7.51 7.93
CA ARG A 73 -11.19 -6.63 6.84
C ARG A 73 -9.67 -6.53 6.76
N MET A 74 -9.02 -6.23 7.88
CA MET A 74 -7.57 -6.09 7.94
C MET A 74 -6.89 -7.41 7.57
N SER A 75 -7.35 -8.54 8.09
CA SER A 75 -6.78 -9.86 7.79
C SER A 75 -6.93 -10.22 6.32
N GLY A 76 -8.07 -9.87 5.68
CA GLY A 76 -8.24 -10.05 4.24
C GLY A 76 -7.23 -9.25 3.41
N ILE A 77 -7.04 -7.97 3.74
CA ILE A 77 -6.05 -7.10 3.09
C ILE A 77 -4.63 -7.63 3.31
N ALA A 78 -4.27 -7.96 4.56
CA ALA A 78 -2.93 -8.47 4.90
C ALA A 78 -2.63 -9.80 4.21
N THR A 79 -3.62 -10.70 4.12
CA THR A 79 -3.48 -12.00 3.44
C THR A 79 -3.19 -11.82 1.96
N LEU A 80 -3.96 -10.99 1.26
CA LEU A 80 -3.74 -10.73 -0.16
C LEU A 80 -2.40 -10.00 -0.39
N THR A 81 -2.09 -9.02 0.45
CA THR A 81 -0.83 -8.28 0.39
C THR A 81 0.36 -9.22 0.56
N LYS A 82 0.30 -10.19 1.49
CA LYS A 82 1.37 -11.16 1.71
C LYS A 82 1.66 -11.98 0.48
N ALA A 83 0.61 -12.49 -0.17
CA ALA A 83 0.74 -13.24 -1.41
C ALA A 83 1.41 -12.40 -2.51
N MET A 84 0.97 -11.15 -2.70
CA MET A 84 1.57 -10.24 -3.68
C MET A 84 3.01 -9.87 -3.33
N ALA A 85 3.31 -9.56 -2.07
CA ALA A 85 4.63 -9.15 -1.62
C ALA A 85 5.66 -10.29 -1.68
N ASP A 86 5.24 -11.54 -1.47
CA ASP A 86 6.11 -12.69 -1.66
C ASP A 86 6.42 -12.94 -3.13
N ALA A 87 5.43 -12.77 -4.02
CA ALA A 87 5.59 -12.94 -5.46
C ALA A 87 6.41 -11.81 -6.10
N ALA A 88 6.34 -10.59 -5.58
CA ALA A 88 6.97 -9.41 -6.18
C ALA A 88 8.50 -9.30 -5.95
N LYS A 89 9.12 -10.19 -5.17
CA LYS A 89 10.54 -10.04 -4.79
C LYS A 89 11.44 -10.11 -6.04
N PRO A 90 12.44 -9.21 -6.17
CA PRO A 90 12.97 -8.31 -5.13
C PRO A 90 12.24 -6.97 -4.97
N ALA A 91 11.25 -6.66 -5.82
CA ALA A 91 10.43 -5.45 -5.69
C ALA A 91 9.51 -5.52 -4.45
N CYS A 92 8.86 -4.40 -4.15
CA CYS A 92 7.91 -4.29 -3.05
C CYS A 92 6.53 -3.82 -3.55
N ILE A 93 5.48 -4.28 -2.87
CA ILE A 93 4.11 -3.87 -3.15
C ILE A 93 3.79 -2.58 -2.41
N LEU A 94 3.29 -1.59 -3.14
CA LEU A 94 2.81 -0.32 -2.61
C LEU A 94 1.28 -0.26 -2.66
N GLU A 95 0.66 0.23 -1.59
CA GLU A 95 -0.77 0.56 -1.60
C GLU A 95 -1.03 1.96 -2.17
N THR A 96 -2.32 2.31 -2.34
CA THR A 96 -2.70 3.62 -2.89
C THR A 96 -3.76 4.31 -2.03
N ARG A 97 -4.12 5.54 -2.41
CA ARG A 97 -5.24 6.27 -1.81
C ARG A 97 -6.64 5.72 -2.17
N LYS A 98 -6.72 4.67 -3.02
CA LYS A 98 -7.95 3.96 -3.39
C LYS A 98 -8.40 3.01 -2.26
N THR A 99 -8.63 3.58 -1.09
CA THR A 99 -9.05 2.88 0.13
C THR A 99 -10.54 3.05 0.37
N ALA A 100 -11.12 2.24 1.26
CA ALA A 100 -12.49 2.51 1.69
C ALA A 100 -12.61 3.89 2.37
N PRO A 101 -13.66 4.67 2.09
CA PRO A 101 -13.89 5.95 2.74
C PRO A 101 -13.90 5.83 4.27
N GLY A 102 -13.19 6.73 4.96
CA GLY A 102 -13.07 6.72 6.42
C GLY A 102 -12.12 5.66 7.01
N LEU A 103 -11.68 4.69 6.22
CA LEU A 103 -10.89 3.54 6.70
C LEU A 103 -9.45 3.51 6.18
N ARG A 104 -8.98 4.60 5.54
CA ARG A 104 -7.64 4.65 4.93
C ARG A 104 -6.52 4.20 5.86
N LEU A 105 -6.52 4.69 7.10
CA LEU A 105 -5.48 4.33 8.07
C LEU A 105 -5.47 2.82 8.36
N VAL A 106 -6.65 2.24 8.55
CA VAL A 106 -6.85 0.81 8.82
C VAL A 106 -6.42 -0.04 7.62
N ASP A 107 -6.83 0.36 6.42
CA ASP A 107 -6.50 -0.35 5.17
C ASP A 107 -4.98 -0.36 4.93
N LYS A 108 -4.33 0.81 5.06
CA LYS A 108 -2.88 0.94 4.91
C LYS A 108 -2.10 0.20 6.00
N TRP A 109 -2.60 0.23 7.23
CA TRP A 109 -1.99 -0.52 8.32
C TRP A 109 -2.01 -2.02 8.06
N ALA A 110 -3.12 -2.54 7.53
CA ALA A 110 -3.22 -3.95 7.13
C ALA A 110 -2.24 -4.32 5.99
N VAL A 111 -2.01 -3.42 5.03
CA VAL A 111 -0.98 -3.62 3.99
C VAL A 111 0.42 -3.74 4.60
N LEU A 112 0.78 -2.88 5.55
CA LEU A 112 2.06 -2.99 6.26
C LEU A 112 2.20 -4.32 6.99
N ILE A 113 1.15 -4.76 7.68
CA ILE A 113 1.11 -6.06 8.37
C ILE A 113 1.31 -7.22 7.38
N GLY A 114 0.72 -7.12 6.19
CA GLY A 114 0.89 -8.10 5.11
C GLY A 114 2.27 -8.07 4.43
N GLY A 115 3.18 -7.17 4.80
CA GLY A 115 4.52 -7.06 4.21
C GLY A 115 4.61 -6.16 2.98
N GLY A 116 3.54 -5.42 2.65
CA GLY A 116 3.60 -4.32 1.71
C GLY A 116 4.23 -3.07 2.33
N LYS A 117 4.34 -1.99 1.55
CA LYS A 117 4.80 -0.68 2.00
C LYS A 117 3.76 0.37 1.70
N ASN A 118 3.75 1.43 2.51
CA ASN A 118 2.86 2.55 2.29
C ASN A 118 3.43 3.51 1.24
N HIS A 119 2.57 3.91 0.32
CA HIS A 119 2.71 5.12 -0.48
C HIS A 119 2.21 6.32 0.36
N ARG A 120 2.03 7.49 -0.25
CA ARG A 120 1.53 8.71 0.42
C ARG A 120 0.16 8.51 1.07
N MET A 121 -0.01 8.97 2.31
CA MET A 121 -1.27 8.90 3.06
C MET A 121 -2.34 9.82 2.47
N GLY A 122 -1.95 11.04 2.11
CA GLY A 122 -2.80 12.09 1.58
C GLY A 122 -2.10 12.92 0.51
N LEU A 123 -2.74 14.03 0.14
CA LEU A 123 -2.16 15.00 -0.80
C LEU A 123 -1.04 15.85 -0.17
N PHE A 124 -0.93 15.81 1.16
CA PHE A 124 0.00 16.64 1.94
C PHE A 124 1.38 15.99 2.17
N ASP A 125 1.56 14.69 1.90
CA ASP A 125 2.84 14.02 2.17
C ASP A 125 3.85 14.14 1.03
N MET A 126 3.36 14.15 -0.21
CA MET A 126 4.17 14.05 -1.41
C MET A 126 3.42 14.61 -2.62
N VAL A 127 4.13 15.38 -3.44
CA VAL A 127 3.61 15.85 -4.74
C VAL A 127 3.64 14.67 -5.72
N MET A 128 2.54 14.47 -6.45
CA MET A 128 2.45 13.48 -7.51
C MET A 128 1.92 14.18 -8.75
N ILE A 129 2.82 14.39 -9.71
CA ILE A 129 2.53 14.98 -11.01
C ILE A 129 1.95 13.87 -11.89
N LYS A 130 0.75 14.11 -12.41
CA LYS A 130 0.04 13.21 -13.31
C LYS A 130 -0.09 13.79 -14.71
N ASP A 131 -0.54 13.00 -15.66
CA ASP A 131 -0.79 13.38 -17.05
C ASP A 131 -1.56 14.70 -17.23
N ASN A 132 -2.59 14.94 -16.42
CA ASN A 132 -3.38 16.16 -16.44
C ASN A 132 -2.55 17.39 -16.01
N HIS A 133 -1.65 17.23 -15.04
CA HIS A 133 -0.76 18.31 -14.60
C HIS A 133 0.30 18.61 -15.65
N ILE A 134 0.88 17.57 -16.26
CA ILE A 134 1.85 17.70 -17.36
C ILE A 134 1.21 18.46 -18.53
N SER A 135 -0.02 18.09 -18.88
CA SER A 135 -0.79 18.73 -19.95
C SER A 135 -1.04 20.22 -19.67
N VAL A 136 -1.45 20.56 -18.44
CA VAL A 136 -1.69 21.95 -18.03
C VAL A 136 -0.40 22.78 -17.98
N ALA A 137 0.71 22.18 -17.55
CA ALA A 137 2.02 22.85 -17.52
C ALA A 137 2.66 23.00 -18.92
N GLY A 138 2.11 22.34 -19.93
CA GLY A 138 2.67 22.35 -21.29
C GLY A 138 3.94 21.52 -21.43
N GLY A 139 4.03 20.38 -20.74
CA GLY A 139 5.13 19.42 -20.87
C GLY A 139 5.79 18.99 -19.56
N VAL A 140 6.57 17.92 -19.62
CA VAL A 140 7.20 17.27 -18.46
C VAL A 140 8.14 18.24 -17.74
N ALA A 141 9.08 18.84 -18.49
CA ALA A 141 10.08 19.76 -17.92
C ALA A 141 9.44 20.98 -17.24
N ASN A 142 8.36 21.53 -17.82
CA ASN A 142 7.64 22.66 -17.23
C ASN A 142 6.94 22.25 -15.94
N SER A 143 6.31 21.06 -15.91
CA SER A 143 5.63 20.56 -14.72
C SER A 143 6.59 20.37 -13.54
N LEU A 144 7.76 19.78 -13.77
CA LEU A 144 8.81 19.61 -12.76
C LEU A 144 9.32 20.97 -12.26
N LYS A 145 9.63 21.88 -13.19
CA LYS A 145 10.07 23.24 -12.87
C LYS A 145 9.06 23.99 -12.01
N SER A 146 7.77 23.92 -12.35
CA SER A 146 6.72 24.58 -11.57
C SER A 146 6.62 24.01 -10.15
N VAL A 147 6.75 22.69 -9.99
CA VAL A 147 6.74 22.04 -8.66
C VAL A 147 7.98 22.43 -7.86
N ASP A 148 9.17 22.37 -8.44
CA ASP A 148 10.41 22.73 -7.75
C ASP A 148 10.40 24.19 -7.28
N GLN A 149 9.95 25.11 -8.14
CA GLN A 149 9.78 26.51 -7.76
C GLN A 149 8.76 26.70 -6.65
N TYR A 150 7.63 25.99 -6.71
CA TYR A 150 6.60 26.07 -5.66
C TYR A 150 7.15 25.57 -4.31
N LEU A 151 7.85 24.44 -4.29
CA LEU A 151 8.43 23.89 -3.06
C LEU A 151 9.50 24.82 -2.48
N GLU A 152 10.38 25.38 -3.31
CA GLU A 152 11.41 26.33 -2.88
C GLU A 152 10.80 27.61 -2.32
N GLN A 153 9.86 28.24 -3.02
CA GLN A 153 9.21 29.48 -2.59
C GLN A 153 8.46 29.34 -1.26
N ASN A 154 7.89 28.17 -1.00
CA ASN A 154 7.16 27.88 0.23
C ASN A 154 8.03 27.21 1.30
N ASN A 155 9.34 27.01 1.05
CA ASN A 155 10.27 26.31 1.93
C ASN A 155 9.74 24.93 2.39
N LEU A 156 9.14 24.18 1.47
CA LEU A 156 8.59 22.85 1.71
C LEU A 156 9.59 21.77 1.31
N GLN A 157 9.75 20.76 2.17
CA GLN A 157 10.60 19.60 1.91
C GLN A 157 9.73 18.34 1.83
N MET A 158 9.41 17.91 0.62
CA MET A 158 8.68 16.67 0.37
C MET A 158 9.13 16.05 -0.95
N GLY A 159 8.97 14.74 -1.06
CA GLY A 159 9.26 14.03 -2.30
C GLY A 159 8.33 14.47 -3.43
N VAL A 160 8.81 14.31 -4.65
CA VAL A 160 8.03 14.48 -5.87
C VAL A 160 8.07 13.19 -6.66
N GLU A 161 6.90 12.75 -7.10
CA GLU A 161 6.74 11.66 -8.04
C GLU A 161 6.11 12.18 -9.33
N ILE A 162 6.56 11.67 -10.48
CA ILE A 162 5.97 11.99 -11.78
C ILE A 162 5.52 10.73 -12.50
N GLU A 163 4.28 10.76 -12.99
CA GLU A 163 3.68 9.72 -13.84
C GLU A 163 4.14 9.91 -15.28
N THR A 164 4.71 8.86 -15.86
CA THR A 164 5.19 8.82 -17.25
C THR A 164 4.57 7.62 -17.96
N ARG A 165 4.23 7.80 -19.24
CA ARG A 165 3.55 6.81 -20.08
C ARG A 165 4.37 6.40 -21.30
N THR A 166 5.43 7.14 -21.61
CA THR A 166 6.29 6.90 -22.78
C THR A 166 7.77 6.96 -22.42
N LEU A 167 8.62 6.33 -23.24
CA LEU A 167 10.07 6.39 -23.06
C LEU A 167 10.62 7.80 -23.30
N GLU A 168 9.95 8.56 -24.17
CA GLU A 168 10.24 9.96 -24.46
C GLU A 168 9.98 10.85 -23.24
N GLU A 169 8.85 10.67 -22.54
CA GLU A 169 8.56 11.38 -21.30
C GLU A 169 9.63 11.08 -20.23
N ILE A 170 10.06 9.82 -20.09
CA ILE A 170 11.16 9.45 -19.17
C ILE A 170 12.46 10.16 -19.58
N ALA A 171 12.80 10.17 -20.87
CA ALA A 171 13.99 10.86 -21.35
C ALA A 171 13.96 12.37 -21.04
N GLU A 172 12.79 13.02 -21.15
CA GLU A 172 12.60 14.41 -20.74
C GLU A 172 12.82 14.61 -19.24
N VAL A 173 12.28 13.72 -18.39
CA VAL A 173 12.50 13.75 -16.93
C VAL A 173 14.01 13.68 -16.62
N LEU A 174 14.70 12.70 -17.20
CA LEU A 174 16.14 12.49 -16.95
C LEU A 174 16.99 13.66 -17.47
N ASN A 175 16.63 14.21 -18.63
CA ASN A 175 17.29 15.40 -19.17
C ASN A 175 17.12 16.60 -18.24
N TYR A 176 15.90 16.87 -17.78
CA TYR A 176 15.62 17.95 -16.83
C TYR A 176 16.45 17.81 -15.55
N ALA A 177 16.45 16.63 -14.95
CA ALA A 177 17.19 16.35 -13.72
C ALA A 177 18.72 16.36 -13.87
N SER A 178 19.24 16.18 -15.08
CA SER A 178 20.70 16.22 -15.34
C SER A 178 21.27 17.63 -15.28
N PHE A 179 20.45 18.66 -15.55
CA PHE A 179 20.88 20.06 -15.60
C PHE A 179 20.24 20.93 -14.51
N THR A 180 19.24 20.41 -13.80
CA THR A 180 18.46 21.17 -12.82
C THR A 180 18.41 20.42 -11.50
N LYS A 181 18.66 21.13 -10.39
CA LYS A 181 18.38 20.59 -9.06
C LYS A 181 16.87 20.43 -8.91
N THR A 182 16.41 19.21 -8.70
CA THR A 182 15.00 18.87 -8.58
C THR A 182 14.70 18.11 -7.29
N SER A 183 13.47 18.23 -6.81
CA SER A 183 12.91 17.50 -5.67
C SER A 183 12.32 16.13 -6.08
N LEU A 184 12.48 15.75 -7.36
CA LEU A 184 12.07 14.45 -7.89
C LEU A 184 12.76 13.31 -7.15
N THR A 185 11.95 12.38 -6.65
CA THR A 185 12.42 11.18 -5.95
C THR A 185 12.04 9.90 -6.67
N ARG A 186 10.94 9.91 -7.44
CA ARG A 186 10.38 8.71 -8.05
C ARG A 186 9.76 8.96 -9.42
N ILE A 187 9.87 7.99 -10.31
CA ILE A 187 9.20 7.97 -11.61
C ILE A 187 8.21 6.81 -11.63
N MET A 188 6.92 7.11 -11.84
CA MET A 188 5.89 6.10 -12.07
C MET A 188 5.83 5.77 -13.57
N LEU A 189 5.96 4.48 -13.86
CA LEU A 189 5.93 3.86 -15.18
C LEU A 189 4.51 3.36 -15.42
N ASP A 190 3.62 4.25 -15.87
CA ASP A 190 2.20 3.96 -15.95
C ASP A 190 1.85 3.23 -17.25
N ASN A 191 1.08 2.15 -17.10
CA ASN A 191 0.55 1.34 -18.19
C ASN A 191 1.59 0.84 -19.22
N MET A 192 2.81 0.53 -18.76
CA MET A 192 3.90 -0.01 -19.59
C MET A 192 3.93 -1.55 -19.64
N VAL A 193 2.88 -2.20 -19.14
CA VAL A 193 2.67 -3.66 -19.22
C VAL A 193 1.41 -3.92 -20.02
N VAL A 194 1.50 -4.79 -21.02
CA VAL A 194 0.38 -5.11 -21.91
C VAL A 194 -0.02 -6.58 -21.72
N PRO A 195 -1.24 -6.89 -21.26
CA PRO A 195 -1.74 -8.25 -21.21
C PRO A 195 -1.87 -8.86 -22.61
N LEU A 196 -1.41 -10.10 -22.78
CA LEU A 196 -1.49 -10.86 -24.02
C LEU A 196 -2.69 -11.84 -24.02
N PRO A 197 -3.24 -12.22 -25.19
CA PRO A 197 -4.42 -13.08 -25.28
C PRO A 197 -4.25 -14.50 -24.70
N ASP A 198 -3.01 -14.96 -24.56
CA ASP A 198 -2.64 -16.26 -24.00
C ASP A 198 -2.52 -16.27 -22.47
N GLY A 199 -2.74 -15.12 -21.82
CA GLY A 199 -2.63 -14.95 -20.38
C GLY A 199 -1.24 -14.52 -19.90
N ASP A 200 -0.29 -14.31 -20.82
CA ASP A 200 1.03 -13.74 -20.52
C ASP A 200 1.00 -12.20 -20.58
N VAL A 201 2.14 -11.56 -20.32
CA VAL A 201 2.29 -10.10 -20.29
C VAL A 201 3.52 -9.65 -21.07
N ASP A 202 3.34 -8.64 -21.92
CA ASP A 202 4.47 -7.95 -22.55
C ASP A 202 4.98 -6.85 -21.62
N VAL A 203 6.21 -7.03 -21.16
CA VAL A 203 6.94 -6.10 -20.27
C VAL A 203 8.08 -5.38 -20.97
N THR A 204 8.20 -5.48 -22.29
CA THR A 204 9.33 -4.96 -23.07
C THR A 204 9.53 -3.46 -22.84
N MET A 205 8.43 -2.70 -22.80
CA MET A 205 8.45 -1.26 -22.55
C MET A 205 8.85 -0.94 -21.10
N LEU A 206 8.33 -1.69 -20.13
CA LEU A 206 8.68 -1.54 -18.72
C LEU A 206 10.17 -1.81 -18.49
N GLU A 207 10.74 -2.88 -19.06
CA GLU A 207 12.16 -3.17 -18.96
C GLU A 207 13.02 -2.07 -19.61
N ALA A 208 12.61 -1.59 -20.78
CA ALA A 208 13.29 -0.48 -21.47
C ALA A 208 13.28 0.79 -20.60
N ALA A 209 12.16 1.09 -19.96
CA ALA A 209 12.01 2.21 -19.03
C ALA A 209 12.92 2.07 -17.80
N VAL A 210 12.92 0.91 -17.14
CA VAL A 210 13.79 0.64 -15.97
C VAL A 210 15.27 0.76 -16.35
N ARG A 211 15.67 0.19 -17.50
CA ARG A 211 17.03 0.32 -18.04
C ARG A 211 17.39 1.78 -18.34
N LEU A 212 16.46 2.57 -18.86
CA LEU A 212 16.67 3.99 -19.16
C LEU A 212 16.87 4.82 -17.90
N VAL A 213 16.08 4.57 -16.83
CA VAL A 213 16.24 5.23 -15.53
C VAL A 213 17.57 4.84 -14.86
N ALA A 214 18.04 3.61 -15.07
CA ALA A 214 19.35 3.12 -14.63
C ALA A 214 19.64 3.36 -13.13
N GLY A 215 18.62 3.24 -12.28
CA GLY A 215 18.73 3.43 -10.83
C GLY A 215 18.98 4.87 -10.36
N ARG A 216 18.83 5.88 -11.23
CA ARG A 216 18.97 7.30 -10.85
C ARG A 216 17.84 7.79 -9.95
N PHE A 217 16.66 7.17 -10.09
CA PHE A 217 15.46 7.43 -9.30
C PHE A 217 14.80 6.12 -8.92
N ASP A 218 14.00 6.14 -7.85
CA ASP A 218 13.06 5.05 -7.58
C ASP A 218 12.09 4.93 -8.76
N THR A 219 11.72 3.70 -9.11
CA THR A 219 10.70 3.41 -10.12
C THR A 219 9.51 2.72 -9.48
N GLU A 220 8.31 3.02 -9.98
CA GLU A 220 7.06 2.40 -9.56
C GLU A 220 6.28 2.02 -10.82
N ALA A 221 5.88 0.75 -10.95
CA ALA A 221 5.07 0.31 -12.08
C ALA A 221 3.56 0.45 -11.77
N GLY A 222 2.81 1.02 -12.70
CA GLY A 222 1.35 1.12 -12.64
C GLY A 222 0.65 -0.18 -13.04
N VAL A 223 -0.57 -0.38 -12.54
CA VAL A 223 -1.51 -1.48 -12.88
C VAL A 223 -0.95 -2.89 -12.65
N ILE A 224 -1.17 -3.43 -11.45
CA ILE A 224 -0.68 -4.75 -11.08
C ILE A 224 -1.82 -5.57 -10.45
N GLU A 225 -2.32 -6.55 -11.21
CA GLU A 225 -3.17 -7.63 -10.74
C GLU A 225 -2.30 -8.73 -10.12
N ILE A 226 -2.86 -9.57 -9.24
CA ILE A 226 -2.05 -10.60 -8.55
C ILE A 226 -1.42 -11.62 -9.53
N TRP A 227 -2.13 -11.96 -10.62
CA TRP A 227 -1.57 -12.82 -11.66
C TRP A 227 -0.44 -12.13 -12.42
N LEU A 228 -0.51 -10.80 -12.54
CA LEU A 228 0.52 -10.01 -13.20
C LEU A 228 1.79 -10.02 -12.35
N VAL A 229 1.68 -9.80 -11.02
CA VAL A 229 2.83 -9.87 -10.09
C VAL A 229 3.60 -11.18 -10.25
N ALA A 230 2.89 -12.31 -10.33
CA ALA A 230 3.51 -13.63 -10.41
C ALA A 230 4.29 -13.86 -11.72
N ASN A 231 3.96 -13.13 -12.78
CA ASN A 231 4.58 -13.25 -14.10
C ASN A 231 5.68 -12.19 -14.35
N LEU A 232 5.79 -11.17 -13.50
CA LEU A 232 6.84 -10.16 -13.56
C LEU A 232 8.16 -10.72 -12.98
N ASN A 233 8.93 -11.46 -13.78
CA ASN A 233 10.33 -11.82 -13.46
C ASN A 233 11.28 -10.66 -13.83
N ILE A 234 11.13 -9.50 -13.19
CA ILE A 234 11.95 -8.29 -13.45
C ILE A 234 12.95 -8.05 -12.31
#